data_AF-A0AB40E7R9-F1
#
_entry.id   AF-A0AB40E7R9-F1
#
_cell.length_a   1.000
_cell.length_b   1.000
_cell.length_c   1.000
_cell.angle_alpha   90.00
_cell.angle_beta   90.00
_cell.angle_gamma   90.00
#
_symmetry.space_group_name_H-M   'P 1'
#
loop_
_entity.id
_entity.type
_entity.pdbx_description
1 polymer ?
#
loop_
_entity_poly.entity_id
_entity_poly.type
_entity_poly.pdbx_seq_one_letter_code
_entity_poly.pdbx_strand_id
1 'polypeptide(L)'
;MEGERSKISSDSKKMNQENGKAINWEDFQQELARLWSLSSALNEANEKKQSLHLKLDPLIQVEAESINRINVLEEMREKLELRKLVLENLSKCHNKAAETVKKKEEQLNDDVSALLYGGTTLSTIRNRLQESNEFLAGGKGYIRLKKVEKKLRMREQYMVSQVALLYPVKISAGAAHDQELESFPSSSKLGNSAGCKPVNPGSLTILGHQLTMAPFKTMSLFSDKKEAQKTSSALGYVAHAVLLIASYLKVPLRYPVRFGCSRSYIIDYAPSVEPTSSADLQSNTSLSTNIKQVEFPLFLDGHDTTRTAYAVFLLNKDLEELLNFIGVDSLGPRHVLANLKELVRTIQSADYIDT
;
A
#
# COMPACT_ATOMS: atom_id res chain seq x y z
N MET A 1 -84.48 -17.29 66.19
CA MET A 1 -85.73 -17.65 65.51
C MET A 1 -85.79 -19.16 65.45
N GLU A 2 -86.99 -19.72 65.68
CA GLU A 2 -87.33 -21.16 65.72
C GLU A 2 -86.74 -21.87 66.96
N GLY A 3 -87.53 -22.26 67.97
CA GLY A 3 -88.70 -23.14 67.92
C GLY A 3 -88.16 -24.58 68.05
N GLU A 4 -88.41 -25.38 69.09
CA GLU A 4 -89.70 -25.76 69.63
C GLU A 4 -89.59 -26.25 71.09
N ARG A 5 -90.59 -25.85 71.88
CA ARG A 5 -91.08 -26.54 73.08
C ARG A 5 -92.13 -27.55 72.64
N SER A 6 -92.20 -28.69 73.32
CA SER A 6 -93.42 -29.42 73.76
C SER A 6 -93.04 -30.90 73.94
N LYS A 7 -93.63 -31.74 74.79
CA LYS A 7 -94.88 -31.77 75.55
C LYS A 7 -94.73 -32.95 76.55
N ILE A 8 -95.83 -33.32 77.23
CA ILE A 8 -96.07 -34.49 78.11
C ILE A 8 -96.01 -34.11 79.59
N SER A 9 -97.02 -34.34 80.42
CA SER A 9 -98.43 -34.67 80.20
C SER A 9 -99.18 -34.31 81.48
N SER A 10 -100.46 -33.98 81.31
CA SER A 10 -101.48 -34.08 82.34
C SER A 10 -101.56 -35.50 82.89
N ASP A 11 -101.68 -35.65 84.21
CA ASP A 11 -102.60 -36.65 84.72
C ASP A 11 -103.28 -36.21 86.01
N SER A 12 -104.58 -36.49 86.05
CA SER A 12 -105.57 -35.94 86.96
C SER A 12 -105.89 -36.89 88.10
N LYS A 13 -106.06 -36.32 89.29
CA LYS A 13 -106.89 -36.76 90.42
C LYS A 13 -107.70 -38.06 90.22
N LYS A 14 -107.50 -39.02 91.12
CA LYS A 14 -108.61 -39.69 91.83
C LYS A 14 -108.17 -40.21 93.21
N MET A 15 -109.10 -40.06 94.15
CA MET A 15 -109.00 -40.25 95.60
C MET A 15 -108.74 -41.69 96.01
N ASN A 16 -108.07 -41.88 97.16
CA ASN A 16 -108.58 -42.71 98.24
C ASN A 16 -107.98 -42.27 99.58
N GLN A 17 -108.86 -42.00 100.54
CA GLN A 17 -108.55 -41.90 101.96
C GLN A 17 -108.02 -43.25 102.43
N GLU A 18 -106.95 -43.26 103.20
CA GLU A 18 -106.93 -43.87 104.53
C GLU A 18 -105.56 -43.69 105.19
N ASN A 19 -105.63 -43.43 106.49
CA ASN A 19 -104.56 -43.55 107.47
C ASN A 19 -103.52 -42.44 107.44
N GLY A 20 -103.84 -41.39 108.21
CA GLY A 20 -102.84 -40.58 108.88
C GLY A 20 -101.89 -41.49 109.67
N LYS A 21 -100.79 -41.88 109.03
CA LYS A 21 -99.52 -41.90 109.73
C LYS A 21 -99.13 -40.44 109.81
N ALA A 22 -99.12 -39.90 111.01
CA ALA A 22 -98.36 -38.71 111.32
C ALA A 22 -96.96 -38.94 110.71
N ILE A 23 -96.73 -38.39 109.52
CA ILE A 23 -95.43 -38.34 108.91
C ILE A 23 -94.71 -37.37 109.82
N ASN A 24 -93.97 -37.96 110.75
CA ASN A 24 -93.20 -37.23 111.72
C ASN A 24 -92.18 -36.48 110.88
N TRP A 25 -92.38 -35.17 110.72
CA TRP A 25 -91.52 -34.30 109.92
C TRP A 25 -90.04 -34.40 110.36
N GLU A 26 -89.80 -34.92 111.56
CA GLU A 26 -88.51 -35.31 112.13
C GLU A 26 -87.73 -36.34 111.29
N ASP A 27 -88.37 -37.32 110.64
CA ASP A 27 -87.64 -38.35 109.86
C ASP A 27 -87.17 -37.81 108.49
N PHE A 28 -87.93 -36.90 107.88
CA PHE A 28 -87.55 -36.22 106.63
C PHE A 28 -86.63 -35.02 106.86
N GLN A 29 -86.55 -34.49 108.09
CA GLN A 29 -85.58 -33.46 108.44
C GLN A 29 -84.14 -33.92 108.21
N GLN A 30 -83.84 -35.20 108.42
CA GLN A 30 -82.49 -35.74 108.18
C GLN A 30 -82.11 -35.76 106.69
N GLU A 31 -83.02 -36.22 105.83
CA GLU A 31 -82.82 -36.25 104.36
C GLU A 31 -82.87 -34.86 103.74
N LEU A 32 -83.70 -33.95 104.27
CA LEU A 32 -83.70 -32.54 103.88
C LEU A 32 -82.40 -31.87 104.33
N ALA A 33 -81.92 -32.08 105.56
CA ALA A 33 -80.63 -31.57 106.02
C ALA A 33 -79.47 -32.13 105.18
N ARG A 34 -79.53 -33.41 104.78
CA ARG A 34 -78.57 -34.04 103.88
C ARG A 34 -78.60 -33.41 102.48
N LEU A 35 -79.78 -33.19 101.90
CA LEU A 35 -79.94 -32.51 100.60
C LEU A 35 -79.51 -31.04 100.66
N TRP A 36 -79.76 -30.35 101.76
CA TRP A 36 -79.28 -28.99 102.01
C TRP A 36 -77.76 -28.93 102.18
N SER A 37 -77.17 -29.92 102.85
CA SER A 37 -75.72 -30.05 102.97
C SER A 37 -75.06 -30.39 101.63
N LEU A 38 -75.66 -31.28 100.83
CA LEU A 38 -75.18 -31.61 99.48
C LEU A 38 -75.37 -30.45 98.51
N SER A 39 -76.48 -29.71 98.57
CA SER A 39 -76.69 -28.52 97.74
C SER A 39 -75.74 -27.40 98.15
N SER A 40 -75.45 -27.25 99.44
CA SER A 40 -74.45 -26.33 99.96
C SER A 40 -73.03 -26.71 99.53
N ALA A 41 -72.65 -28.00 99.60
CA ALA A 41 -71.36 -28.49 99.13
C ALA A 41 -71.21 -28.39 97.60
N LEU A 42 -72.30 -28.61 96.85
CA LEU A 42 -72.34 -28.41 95.40
C LEU A 42 -72.21 -26.94 95.03
N ASN A 43 -72.85 -26.04 95.78
CA ASN A 43 -72.69 -24.60 95.62
C ASN A 43 -71.25 -24.17 95.95
N GLU A 44 -70.67 -24.65 97.04
CA GLU A 44 -69.27 -24.37 97.40
C GLU A 44 -68.29 -24.90 96.34
N ALA A 45 -68.54 -26.09 95.78
CA ALA A 45 -67.75 -26.64 94.69
C ALA A 45 -67.90 -25.85 93.38
N ASN A 46 -69.11 -25.35 93.09
CA ASN A 46 -69.36 -24.48 91.95
C ASN A 46 -68.69 -23.10 92.11
N GLU A 47 -68.71 -22.53 93.32
CA GLU A 47 -67.98 -21.30 93.64
C GLU A 47 -66.47 -21.50 93.49
N LYS A 48 -65.93 -22.62 93.98
CA LYS A 48 -64.51 -22.98 93.77
C LYS A 48 -64.20 -23.14 92.28
N LYS A 49 -65.04 -23.84 91.52
CA LYS A 49 -64.90 -23.99 90.07
C LYS A 49 -64.91 -22.63 89.36
N GLN A 50 -65.83 -21.74 89.71
CA GLN A 50 -65.88 -20.38 89.16
C GLN A 50 -64.64 -19.57 89.55
N SER A 51 -64.18 -19.67 90.81
CA SER A 51 -62.97 -18.98 91.26
C SER A 51 -61.71 -19.46 90.54
N LEU A 52 -61.64 -20.75 90.20
CA LEU A 52 -60.55 -21.33 89.41
C LEU A 52 -60.66 -20.91 87.94
N HIS A 53 -61.86 -20.90 87.38
CA HIS A 53 -62.12 -20.41 86.02
C HIS A 53 -61.67 -18.95 85.87
N LEU A 54 -62.07 -18.09 86.82
CA LEU A 54 -61.66 -16.68 86.87
C LEU A 54 -60.14 -16.48 87.01
N LYS A 55 -59.42 -17.43 87.60
CA LYS A 55 -57.96 -17.41 87.71
C LYS A 55 -57.25 -18.01 86.49
N LEU A 56 -57.84 -19.01 85.85
CA LEU A 56 -57.26 -19.72 84.70
C LEU A 56 -57.42 -18.93 83.40
N ASP A 57 -58.56 -18.29 83.17
CA ASP A 57 -58.83 -17.48 81.96
C ASP A 57 -57.76 -16.42 81.68
N PRO A 58 -57.35 -15.55 82.63
CA PRO A 58 -56.31 -14.57 82.38
C PRO A 58 -54.93 -15.21 82.12
N LEU A 59 -54.64 -16.35 82.76
CA LEU A 59 -53.37 -17.06 82.53
C LEU A 59 -53.32 -17.66 81.12
N ILE A 60 -54.41 -18.29 80.66
CA ILE A 60 -54.53 -18.82 79.30
C ILE A 60 -54.44 -17.69 78.27
N GLN A 61 -55.06 -16.54 78.56
CA GLN A 61 -54.98 -15.37 77.68
C GLN A 61 -53.54 -14.84 77.58
N VAL A 62 -52.83 -14.71 78.71
CA VAL A 62 -51.42 -14.29 78.74
C VAL A 62 -50.53 -15.30 77.99
N GLU A 63 -50.79 -16.59 78.15
CA GLU A 63 -50.05 -17.65 77.46
C GLU A 63 -50.29 -17.59 75.94
N ALA A 64 -51.55 -17.41 75.50
CA ALA A 64 -51.89 -17.25 74.08
C ALA A 64 -51.22 -16.00 73.47
N GLU A 65 -51.21 -14.88 74.19
CA GLU A 65 -50.48 -13.68 73.76
C GLU A 65 -48.97 -13.92 73.68
N SER A 66 -48.40 -14.68 74.62
CA SER A 66 -46.98 -15.01 74.62
C SER A 66 -46.59 -15.87 73.41
N ILE A 67 -47.43 -16.86 73.05
CA ILE A 67 -47.25 -17.70 71.87
C ILE A 67 -47.33 -16.85 70.60
N ASN A 68 -48.31 -15.94 70.50
CA ASN A 68 -48.40 -15.01 69.37
C ASN A 68 -47.14 -14.13 69.23
N ARG A 69 -46.60 -13.62 70.34
CA ARG A 69 -45.35 -12.84 70.32
C ARG A 69 -44.18 -13.68 69.82
N ILE A 70 -44.07 -14.94 70.25
CA ILE A 70 -43.02 -15.87 69.79
C ILE A 70 -43.16 -16.13 68.28
N ASN A 71 -44.37 -16.37 67.78
CA ASN A 71 -44.60 -16.58 66.35
C ASN A 71 -44.16 -15.37 65.50
N VAL A 72 -44.50 -14.15 65.95
CA VAL A 72 -44.06 -12.92 65.27
C VAL A 72 -42.53 -12.80 65.27
N LEU A 73 -41.88 -13.14 66.39
CA LEU A 73 -40.42 -13.12 66.47
C LEU A 73 -39.78 -14.14 65.54
N GLU A 74 -40.37 -15.33 65.40
CA GLU A 74 -39.87 -16.36 64.48
C GLU A 74 -40.01 -15.91 63.01
N GLU A 75 -41.14 -15.31 62.62
CA GLU A 75 -41.28 -14.72 61.29
C GLU A 75 -40.25 -13.61 61.01
N MET A 76 -39.96 -12.78 62.01
CA MET A 76 -38.93 -11.74 61.91
C MET A 76 -37.54 -12.36 61.75
N ARG A 77 -37.26 -13.46 62.47
CA ARG A 77 -36.01 -14.22 62.38
C ARG A 77 -35.82 -14.80 60.98
N GLU A 78 -36.86 -15.44 60.42
CA GLU A 78 -36.82 -15.98 59.07
C GLU A 78 -36.58 -14.90 58.02
N LYS A 79 -37.30 -13.76 58.10
CA LYS A 79 -37.08 -12.61 57.21
C LYS A 79 -35.65 -12.07 57.31
N LEU A 80 -35.07 -12.06 58.51
CA LEU A 80 -33.69 -11.62 58.72
C LEU A 80 -32.70 -12.59 58.10
N GLU A 81 -32.87 -13.90 58.28
CA GLU A 81 -32.00 -14.91 57.65
C GLU A 81 -32.09 -14.88 56.12
N LEU A 82 -33.29 -14.69 55.55
CA LEU A 82 -33.44 -14.49 54.10
C LEU A 82 -32.68 -13.26 53.59
N ARG A 83 -32.80 -12.13 54.30
CA ARG A 83 -32.06 -10.91 53.94
C ARG A 83 -30.54 -11.09 54.07
N LYS A 84 -30.09 -11.81 55.10
CA LYS A 84 -28.67 -12.13 55.32
C LYS A 84 -28.12 -12.97 54.17
N LEU A 85 -28.86 -13.99 53.72
CA LEU A 85 -28.47 -14.81 52.56
C LEU A 85 -28.36 -13.97 51.28
N VAL A 86 -29.34 -13.08 51.04
CA VAL A 86 -29.31 -12.17 49.89
C VAL A 86 -28.09 -11.26 49.95
N LEU A 87 -27.80 -10.64 51.11
CA LEU A 87 -26.62 -9.81 51.30
C LEU A 87 -25.32 -10.58 51.06
N GLU A 88 -25.24 -11.82 51.53
CA GLU A 88 -24.06 -12.67 51.31
C GLU A 88 -23.86 -12.99 49.82
N ASN A 89 -24.94 -13.31 49.11
CA ASN A 89 -24.89 -13.55 47.66
C ASN A 89 -24.52 -12.28 46.89
N LEU A 90 -25.06 -11.12 47.27
CA LEU A 90 -24.71 -9.83 46.69
C LEU A 90 -23.23 -9.49 46.92
N SER A 91 -22.70 -9.74 48.11
CA SER A 91 -21.28 -9.58 48.43
C SER A 91 -20.38 -10.48 47.58
N LYS A 92 -20.74 -11.77 47.44
CA LYS A 92 -20.03 -12.70 46.56
C LYS A 92 -20.04 -12.24 45.10
N CYS A 93 -21.18 -11.78 44.59
CA CYS A 93 -21.29 -11.23 43.24
C CYS A 93 -20.45 -9.97 43.06
N HIS A 94 -20.45 -9.06 44.05
CA HIS A 94 -19.64 -7.86 44.02
C HIS A 94 -18.13 -8.19 43.99
N ASN A 95 -17.68 -9.12 44.83
CA ASN A 95 -16.27 -9.54 44.86
C ASN A 95 -15.82 -10.14 43.53
N LYS A 96 -16.66 -11.00 42.92
CA LYS A 96 -16.39 -11.55 41.57
C LYS A 96 -16.30 -10.45 40.53
N ALA A 97 -17.24 -9.48 40.54
CA ALA A 97 -17.20 -8.34 39.64
C ALA A 97 -15.91 -7.51 39.84
N ALA A 98 -15.54 -7.22 41.09
CA ALA A 98 -14.32 -6.50 41.44
C ALA A 98 -13.06 -7.24 40.95
N GLU A 99 -12.98 -8.56 41.09
CA GLU A 99 -11.88 -9.36 40.55
C GLU A 99 -11.82 -9.31 39.02
N THR A 100 -12.97 -9.37 38.31
CA THR A 100 -12.97 -9.23 36.85
C THR A 100 -12.53 -7.85 36.37
N VAL A 101 -12.86 -6.80 37.12
CA VAL A 101 -12.40 -5.44 36.85
C VAL A 101 -10.89 -5.35 37.03
N LYS A 102 -10.35 -5.89 38.14
CA LYS A 102 -8.90 -5.91 38.40
C LYS A 102 -8.12 -6.63 37.30
N LYS A 103 -8.58 -7.80 36.86
CA LYS A 103 -7.94 -8.55 35.76
C LYS A 103 -7.91 -7.74 34.46
N LYS A 104 -8.99 -7.01 34.15
CA LYS A 104 -9.03 -6.14 32.97
C LYS A 104 -8.10 -4.93 33.12
N GLU A 105 -7.99 -4.38 34.32
CA GLU A 105 -7.08 -3.27 34.62
C GLU A 105 -5.61 -3.71 34.44
N GLU A 106 -5.24 -4.89 34.96
CA GLU A 106 -3.91 -5.48 34.75
C GLU A 106 -3.62 -5.71 33.27
N GLN A 107 -4.57 -6.31 32.53
CA GLN A 107 -4.41 -6.52 31.09
C GLN A 107 -4.23 -5.21 30.32
N LEU A 108 -5.02 -4.18 30.63
CA LEU A 108 -4.88 -2.86 30.02
C LEU A 108 -3.54 -2.21 30.35
N ASN A 109 -3.01 -2.43 31.56
CA ASN A 109 -1.71 -1.92 31.95
C ASN A 109 -0.56 -2.59 31.17
N ASP A 110 -0.66 -3.90 30.94
CA ASP A 110 0.27 -4.64 30.09
C ASP A 110 0.22 -4.13 28.64
N ASP A 111 -0.98 -3.92 28.10
CA ASP A 111 -1.20 -3.37 26.75
C ASP A 111 -0.62 -1.95 26.61
N VAL A 112 -0.84 -1.08 27.61
CA VAL A 112 -0.27 0.28 27.66
C VAL A 112 1.26 0.22 27.70
N SER A 113 1.82 -0.68 28.50
CA SER A 113 3.28 -0.86 28.61
C SER A 113 3.88 -1.36 27.29
N ALA A 114 3.22 -2.32 26.63
CA ALA A 114 3.62 -2.81 25.31
C ALA A 114 3.55 -1.70 24.25
N LEU A 115 2.51 -0.86 24.29
CA LEU A 115 2.34 0.25 23.36
C LEU A 115 3.39 1.35 23.58
N LEU A 116 3.76 1.65 24.83
CA LEU A 116 4.85 2.58 25.14
C LEU A 116 6.20 2.05 24.63
N TYR A 117 6.48 0.76 24.81
CA TYR A 117 7.68 0.14 24.25
C TYR A 117 7.68 0.19 22.71
N GLY A 118 6.54 -0.12 22.08
CA GLY A 118 6.34 0.05 20.64
C GLY A 118 6.55 1.49 20.17
N GLY A 119 6.09 2.48 20.93
CA GLY A 119 6.26 3.90 20.63
C GLY A 119 7.71 4.36 20.73
N THR A 120 8.45 3.93 21.76
CA THR A 120 9.88 4.27 21.91
C THR A 120 10.73 3.66 20.81
N THR A 121 10.50 2.38 20.50
CA THR A 121 11.20 1.71 19.39
C THR A 121 10.89 2.38 18.05
N LEU A 122 9.62 2.70 17.76
CA LEU A 122 9.24 3.44 16.55
C LEU A 122 9.92 4.81 16.47
N SER A 123 10.00 5.54 17.59
CA SER A 123 10.69 6.84 17.66
C SER A 123 12.18 6.70 17.33
N THR A 124 12.86 5.69 17.87
CA THR A 124 14.28 5.44 17.53
C THR A 124 14.48 5.10 16.04
N ILE A 125 13.59 4.29 15.46
CA ILE A 125 13.64 3.95 14.03
C ILE A 125 13.40 5.20 13.17
N ARG A 126 12.42 6.03 13.55
CA ARG A 126 12.13 7.29 12.86
C ARG A 126 13.33 8.23 12.85
N ASN A 127 13.99 8.40 14.00
CA ASN A 127 15.16 9.27 14.11
C ASN A 127 16.31 8.75 13.24
N ARG A 128 16.58 7.44 13.27
CA ARG A 128 17.62 6.82 12.43
C ARG A 128 17.33 6.97 10.93
N LEU A 129 16.06 6.86 10.53
CA LEU A 129 15.64 7.10 9.15
C LEU A 129 15.87 8.56 8.75
N GLN A 130 15.52 9.50 9.62
CA GLN A 130 15.74 10.92 9.40
C GLN A 130 17.24 11.25 9.25
N GLU A 131 18.09 10.74 10.15
CA GLU A 131 19.55 10.90 10.07
C GLU A 131 20.11 10.35 8.75
N SER A 132 19.61 9.20 8.31
CA SER A 132 20.02 8.60 7.03
C SER A 132 19.60 9.47 5.85
N ASN A 133 18.39 10.03 5.89
CA ASN A 133 17.90 10.93 4.85
C ASN A 133 18.69 12.25 4.81
N GLU A 134 19.00 12.83 5.98
CA GLU A 134 19.85 14.02 6.08
C GLU A 134 21.27 13.75 5.58
N PHE A 135 21.82 12.56 5.84
CA PHE A 135 23.12 12.15 5.30
C PHE A 135 23.11 12.05 3.76
N LEU A 136 22.03 11.50 3.19
CA LEU A 136 21.84 11.42 1.74
C LEU A 136 21.61 12.79 1.10
N ALA A 137 20.76 13.63 1.69
CA ALA A 137 20.49 14.99 1.22
C ALA A 137 21.68 15.94 1.41
N GLY A 138 22.53 15.66 2.40
CA GLY A 138 23.67 16.47 2.77
C GLY A 138 24.80 16.49 1.73
N GLY A 139 25.82 17.30 2.02
CA GLY A 139 26.96 17.53 1.13
C GLY A 139 27.75 16.28 0.71
N LYS A 140 27.67 15.19 1.48
CA LYS A 140 28.38 13.94 1.22
C LYS A 140 27.58 12.95 0.34
N GLY A 141 26.26 13.11 0.23
CA GLY A 141 25.36 12.24 -0.53
C GLY A 141 25.07 12.75 -1.94
N TYR A 142 23.81 13.10 -2.22
CA TYR A 142 23.34 13.52 -3.56
C TYR A 142 24.10 14.71 -4.12
N ILE A 143 24.51 15.66 -3.27
CA ILE A 143 25.30 16.83 -3.69
C ILE A 143 26.66 16.39 -4.25
N ARG A 144 27.33 15.43 -3.59
CA ARG A 144 28.60 14.87 -4.08
C ARG A 144 28.40 14.11 -5.38
N LEU A 145 27.33 13.30 -5.48
CA LEU A 145 27.00 12.56 -6.70
C LEU A 145 26.79 13.53 -7.87
N LYS A 146 25.95 14.55 -7.69
CA LYS A 146 25.70 15.59 -8.70
C LYS A 146 26.99 16.31 -9.11
N LYS A 147 27.92 16.55 -8.17
CA LYS A 147 29.24 17.13 -8.49
C LYS A 147 30.11 16.18 -9.32
N VAL A 148 30.07 14.88 -9.06
CA VAL A 148 30.81 13.85 -9.83
C VAL A 148 30.21 13.69 -11.22
N GLU A 149 28.89 13.64 -11.31
CA GLU A 149 28.13 13.61 -12.56
C GLU A 149 28.48 14.82 -13.45
N LYS A 150 28.45 16.05 -12.90
CA LYS A 150 28.91 17.24 -13.63
C LYS A 150 30.34 17.11 -14.14
N LYS A 151 31.26 16.56 -13.34
CA LYS A 151 32.65 16.33 -13.77
C LYS A 151 32.74 15.30 -14.90
N LEU A 152 31.90 14.27 -14.89
CA LEU A 152 31.82 13.27 -15.95
C LEU A 152 31.29 13.91 -17.24
N ARG A 153 30.19 14.67 -17.17
CA ARG A 153 29.62 15.43 -18.30
C ARG A 153 30.62 16.39 -18.92
N MET A 154 31.35 17.14 -18.09
CA MET A 154 32.42 18.03 -18.55
C MET A 154 33.53 17.27 -19.30
N ARG A 155 33.87 16.05 -18.84
CA ARG A 155 34.86 15.20 -19.51
C ARG A 155 34.31 14.65 -20.83
N GLU A 156 33.07 14.17 -20.86
CA GLU A 156 32.39 13.70 -22.07
C GLU A 156 32.35 14.80 -23.13
N GLN A 157 31.92 16.01 -22.73
CA GLN A 157 31.91 17.19 -23.58
C GLN A 157 33.32 17.52 -24.12
N TYR A 158 34.34 17.50 -23.26
CA TYR A 158 35.71 17.73 -23.71
C TYR A 158 36.16 16.68 -24.73
N MET A 159 35.91 15.39 -24.48
CA MET A 159 36.28 14.32 -25.41
C MET A 159 35.54 14.45 -26.75
N VAL A 160 34.24 14.75 -26.74
CA VAL A 160 33.46 14.99 -27.97
C VAL A 160 33.92 16.25 -28.70
N SER A 161 34.37 17.29 -27.98
CA SER A 161 34.98 18.46 -28.60
C SER A 161 36.27 18.13 -29.37
N GLN A 162 37.07 17.18 -28.89
CA GLN A 162 38.23 16.67 -29.63
C GLN A 162 37.82 15.88 -30.88
N VAL A 163 36.75 15.09 -30.81
CA VAL A 163 36.23 14.38 -31.99
C VAL A 163 35.72 15.37 -33.03
N ALA A 164 35.05 16.44 -32.61
CA ALA A 164 34.58 17.50 -33.50
C ALA A 164 35.73 18.25 -34.18
N LEU A 165 36.87 18.42 -33.48
CA LEU A 165 38.09 18.99 -34.05
C LEU A 165 38.72 18.04 -35.09
N LEU A 166 38.69 16.73 -34.83
CA LEU A 166 39.21 15.70 -35.73
C LEU A 166 38.34 15.52 -36.99
N TYR A 167 37.01 15.61 -36.83
CA TYR A 167 36.01 15.43 -37.89
C TYR A 167 35.08 16.66 -38.00
N PRO A 168 35.59 17.80 -38.47
CA PRO A 168 34.79 19.02 -38.57
C PRO A 168 33.72 18.87 -39.66
N VAL A 169 32.45 19.01 -39.26
CA VAL A 169 31.30 19.08 -40.17
C VAL A 169 31.08 20.55 -40.57
N LYS A 170 31.57 20.95 -41.75
CA LYS A 170 31.42 22.31 -42.27
C LYS A 170 30.23 22.39 -43.21
N ILE A 171 29.44 23.47 -43.10
CA ILE A 171 28.47 23.84 -44.14
C ILE A 171 29.29 24.38 -45.31
N SER A 172 29.34 23.68 -46.44
CA SER A 172 29.82 24.33 -47.66
C SER A 172 28.71 25.23 -48.16
N ALA A 173 28.86 26.55 -47.98
CA ALA A 173 28.21 27.49 -48.88
C ALA A 173 28.82 27.24 -50.27
N GLY A 174 27.97 26.98 -51.26
CA GLY A 174 28.33 26.33 -52.52
C GLY A 174 29.64 26.83 -53.15
N ALA A 175 30.53 25.91 -53.47
CA ALA A 175 31.61 26.19 -54.40
C ALA A 175 31.00 26.22 -55.81
N ALA A 176 31.09 27.39 -56.45
CA ALA A 176 31.19 27.45 -57.89
C ALA A 176 32.23 26.41 -58.35
N HIS A 177 31.91 25.72 -59.44
CA HIS A 177 32.85 24.84 -60.11
C HIS A 177 34.07 25.69 -60.54
N ASP A 178 35.19 25.57 -59.83
CA ASP A 178 36.46 26.13 -60.28
C ASP A 178 36.97 25.26 -61.45
N GLN A 179 36.60 25.67 -62.66
CA GLN A 179 37.29 25.35 -63.89
C GLN A 179 38.00 26.64 -64.33
N GLU A 180 39.31 26.57 -64.46
CA GLU A 180 40.19 27.68 -64.85
C GLU A 180 39.68 28.40 -66.11
N LEU A 181 39.64 29.75 -66.06
CA LEU A 181 40.23 30.70 -67.02
C LEU A 181 39.43 32.02 -67.16
N GLU A 182 40.20 33.12 -67.07
CA GLU A 182 40.03 34.41 -67.76
C GLU A 182 38.88 35.38 -67.39
N SER A 183 39.27 36.38 -66.61
CA SER A 183 39.30 37.81 -66.98
C SER A 183 38.01 38.67 -67.11
N PHE A 184 38.09 39.79 -66.37
CA PHE A 184 37.49 41.13 -66.47
C PHE A 184 36.10 41.48 -65.86
N PRO A 185 35.99 42.66 -65.19
CA PRO A 185 34.81 43.10 -64.46
C PRO A 185 33.95 44.10 -65.26
N SER A 186 32.63 44.17 -65.00
CA SER A 186 31.83 45.39 -65.20
C SER A 186 30.48 45.38 -64.48
N SER A 187 30.37 46.36 -63.57
CA SER A 187 29.21 47.10 -63.01
C SER A 187 27.78 46.80 -63.50
N SER A 188 26.81 46.64 -62.57
CA SER A 188 25.84 47.70 -62.21
C SER A 188 24.68 47.28 -61.27
N LYS A 189 24.45 48.14 -60.27
CA LYS A 189 23.19 48.62 -59.62
C LYS A 189 22.08 47.65 -59.10
N LEU A 190 21.93 47.71 -57.77
CA LEU A 190 20.77 48.19 -56.98
C LEU A 190 19.38 47.50 -57.09
N GLY A 191 18.84 47.04 -55.95
CA GLY A 191 17.38 47.02 -55.74
C GLY A 191 16.77 45.95 -54.80
N ASN A 192 16.66 46.29 -53.51
CA ASN A 192 15.57 46.02 -52.55
C ASN A 192 15.09 44.62 -52.10
N SER A 193 14.68 44.66 -50.84
CA SER A 193 14.23 43.65 -49.87
C SER A 193 12.96 42.87 -50.24
N ALA A 194 12.90 41.59 -49.82
CA ALA A 194 11.85 41.03 -48.95
C ALA A 194 11.94 39.50 -48.89
N GLY A 195 11.84 38.95 -47.69
CA GLY A 195 11.50 37.54 -47.46
C GLY A 195 12.68 36.67 -47.03
N CYS A 196 12.84 36.49 -45.72
CA CYS A 196 13.51 35.32 -45.15
C CYS A 196 12.80 34.05 -45.66
N LYS A 197 13.37 33.43 -46.69
CA LYS A 197 13.07 32.06 -47.10
C LYS A 197 13.98 31.12 -46.30
N PRO A 198 13.52 29.88 -46.00
CA PRO A 198 14.27 28.95 -45.16
C PRO A 198 15.64 28.70 -45.78
N VAL A 199 16.66 28.77 -44.94
CA VAL A 199 18.05 28.50 -45.28
C VAL A 199 18.12 27.15 -45.99
N ASN A 200 18.43 27.18 -47.29
CA ASN A 200 18.74 25.98 -48.06
C ASN A 200 19.74 25.13 -47.26
N PRO A 201 19.61 23.79 -47.18
CA PRO A 201 20.63 22.97 -46.55
C PRO A 201 21.88 23.04 -47.43
N GLY A 202 22.76 24.01 -47.14
CA GLY A 202 24.09 24.05 -47.72
C GLY A 202 24.72 22.69 -47.49
N SER A 203 25.26 22.08 -48.54
CA SER A 203 25.80 20.73 -48.48
C SER A 203 26.77 20.60 -47.32
N LEU A 204 26.50 19.69 -46.39
CA LEU A 204 27.41 19.45 -45.27
C LEU A 204 28.58 18.61 -45.78
N THR A 205 29.79 18.98 -45.39
CA THR A 205 31.03 18.27 -45.73
C THR A 205 31.78 17.88 -44.46
N ILE A 206 32.41 16.71 -44.45
CA ILE A 206 33.36 16.32 -43.41
C ILE A 206 34.75 16.34 -44.04
N LEU A 207 35.68 17.10 -43.46
CA LEU A 207 37.05 17.23 -43.98
C LEU A 207 37.10 17.55 -45.49
N GLY A 208 36.18 18.41 -45.96
CA GLY A 208 36.08 18.81 -47.38
C GLY A 208 35.45 17.79 -48.32
N HIS A 209 34.94 16.66 -47.80
CA HIS A 209 34.25 15.63 -48.59
C HIS A 209 32.72 15.75 -48.44
N GLN A 210 32.01 15.87 -49.56
CA GLN A 210 30.55 15.95 -49.58
C GLN A 210 29.94 14.55 -49.59
N LEU A 211 28.92 14.33 -48.74
CA LEU A 211 28.10 13.12 -48.80
C LEU A 211 26.95 13.34 -49.79
N THR A 212 27.25 13.30 -51.10
CA THR A 212 26.23 13.40 -52.15
C THR A 212 25.67 12.02 -52.42
N MET A 213 24.57 11.67 -51.74
CA MET A 213 23.72 10.54 -52.13
C MET A 213 22.77 11.02 -53.24
N ALA A 214 23.33 11.40 -54.40
CA ALA A 214 22.53 11.66 -55.59
C ALA A 214 21.68 10.40 -55.91
N PRO A 215 20.47 10.53 -56.47
CA PRO A 215 19.66 9.38 -56.82
C PRO A 215 20.51 8.44 -57.67
N PHE A 216 20.61 7.18 -57.22
CA PHE A 216 21.43 6.09 -57.75
C PHE A 216 21.12 5.69 -59.22
N LYS A 217 20.63 6.63 -60.05
CA LYS A 217 20.05 6.37 -61.37
C LYS A 217 20.94 6.82 -62.54
N THR A 218 22.01 7.57 -62.32
CA THR A 218 22.96 7.92 -63.39
C THR A 218 24.37 8.04 -62.83
N MET A 219 25.12 6.96 -62.89
CA MET A 219 26.56 6.91 -62.59
C MET A 219 27.33 6.79 -63.92
N SER A 220 28.20 7.76 -64.21
CA SER A 220 29.08 7.79 -65.39
C SER A 220 30.46 7.15 -65.13
N LEU A 221 30.72 6.01 -65.77
CA LEU A 221 31.85 5.07 -65.58
C LEU A 221 33.27 5.62 -65.25
N PHE A 222 33.57 6.90 -65.53
CA PHE A 222 34.89 7.53 -65.38
C PHE A 222 34.97 8.65 -64.33
N SER A 223 33.91 9.45 -64.11
CA SER A 223 33.88 10.46 -63.01
C SER A 223 33.49 9.85 -61.66
N ASP A 224 32.91 8.65 -61.68
CA ASP A 224 32.28 8.04 -60.50
C ASP A 224 33.26 7.46 -59.49
N LYS A 225 34.40 6.89 -59.91
CA LYS A 225 35.32 6.20 -58.99
C LYS A 225 35.92 7.14 -57.95
N LYS A 226 36.24 8.38 -58.38
CA LYS A 226 36.79 9.42 -57.49
C LYS A 226 35.75 9.92 -56.51
N GLU A 227 34.51 10.14 -56.95
CA GLU A 227 33.41 10.56 -56.07
C GLU A 227 32.91 9.43 -55.15
N ALA A 228 32.90 8.18 -55.62
CA ALA A 228 32.64 6.99 -54.82
C ALA A 228 33.69 6.81 -53.72
N GLN A 229 34.97 7.03 -54.03
CA GLN A 229 36.04 6.98 -53.03
C GLN A 229 35.94 8.11 -52.01
N LYS A 230 35.60 9.33 -52.45
CA LYS A 230 35.37 10.48 -51.56
C LYS A 230 34.19 10.25 -50.61
N THR A 231 33.06 9.75 -51.13
CA THR A 231 31.88 9.43 -50.32
C THR A 231 32.15 8.29 -49.35
N SER A 232 32.87 7.24 -49.79
CA SER A 232 33.29 6.13 -48.92
C SER A 232 34.23 6.58 -47.80
N SER A 233 35.14 7.51 -48.10
CA SER A 233 36.02 8.10 -47.09
C SER A 233 35.27 8.99 -46.12
N ALA A 234 34.32 9.81 -46.61
CA ALA A 234 33.45 10.63 -45.77
C ALA A 234 32.61 9.76 -44.81
N LEU A 235 32.04 8.67 -45.31
CA LEU A 235 31.23 7.75 -44.52
C LEU A 235 32.08 6.98 -43.50
N GLY A 236 33.31 6.62 -43.86
CA GLY A 236 34.30 6.08 -42.92
C GLY A 236 34.63 7.05 -41.78
N TYR A 237 34.77 8.34 -42.07
CA TYR A 237 34.96 9.37 -41.03
C TYR A 237 33.75 9.53 -40.12
N VAL A 238 32.54 9.51 -40.67
CA VAL A 238 31.30 9.50 -39.86
C VAL A 238 31.28 8.26 -38.95
N ALA A 239 31.53 7.08 -39.51
CA ALA A 239 31.48 5.82 -38.79
C ALA A 239 32.48 5.81 -37.63
N HIS A 240 33.68 6.37 -37.83
CA HIS A 240 34.67 6.53 -36.75
C HIS A 240 34.22 7.54 -35.69
N ALA A 241 33.67 8.68 -36.10
CA ALA A 241 33.15 9.69 -35.17
C ALA A 241 32.03 9.11 -34.29
N VAL A 242 31.09 8.38 -34.88
CA VAL A 242 30.00 7.69 -34.17
C VAL A 242 30.55 6.67 -33.18
N LEU A 243 31.51 5.84 -33.59
CA LEU A 243 32.15 4.85 -32.72
C LEU A 243 32.84 5.51 -31.52
N LEU A 244 33.58 6.60 -31.74
CA LEU A 244 34.25 7.35 -30.66
C LEU A 244 33.24 7.98 -29.71
N ILE A 245 32.23 8.68 -30.23
CA ILE A 245 31.21 9.36 -29.43
C ILE A 245 30.43 8.32 -28.59
N ALA A 246 30.01 7.20 -29.18
CA ALA A 246 29.34 6.12 -28.46
C ALA A 246 30.23 5.54 -27.34
N SER A 247 31.54 5.36 -27.61
CA SER A 247 32.49 4.84 -26.61
C SER A 247 32.72 5.80 -25.43
N TYR A 248 32.62 7.10 -25.67
CA TYR A 248 32.75 8.16 -24.67
C TYR A 248 31.49 8.32 -23.83
N LEU A 249 30.33 8.26 -24.47
CA LEU A 249 29.01 8.31 -23.81
C LEU A 249 28.63 6.97 -23.15
N LYS A 250 29.42 5.90 -23.37
CA LYS A 250 29.14 4.54 -22.90
C LYS A 250 27.79 3.99 -23.38
N VAL A 251 27.38 4.38 -24.58
CA VAL A 251 26.16 3.87 -25.22
C VAL A 251 26.55 2.68 -26.11
N PRO A 252 25.99 1.48 -25.88
CA PRO A 252 26.17 0.35 -26.78
C PRO A 252 25.40 0.62 -28.08
N LEU A 253 26.10 0.62 -29.23
CA LEU A 253 25.45 0.81 -30.52
C LEU A 253 24.63 -0.41 -30.90
N ARG A 254 23.40 -0.20 -31.37
CA ARG A 254 22.54 -1.26 -31.89
C ARG A 254 23.12 -1.95 -33.12
N TYR A 255 23.80 -1.21 -33.99
CA TYR A 255 24.45 -1.73 -35.19
C TYR A 255 25.97 -1.51 -35.13
N PRO A 256 26.74 -2.48 -34.63
CA PRO A 256 28.18 -2.29 -34.47
C PRO A 256 28.89 -1.99 -35.80
N VAL A 257 29.81 -1.02 -35.74
CA VAL A 257 30.62 -0.60 -36.87
C VAL A 257 31.96 -1.32 -36.85
N ARG A 258 32.26 -2.06 -37.92
CA ARG A 258 33.61 -2.58 -38.19
C ARG A 258 34.40 -1.53 -38.97
N PHE A 259 35.13 -0.71 -38.22
CA PHE A 259 35.87 0.41 -38.79
C PHE A 259 37.02 -0.07 -39.70
N GLY A 260 37.01 0.40 -40.94
CA GLY A 260 38.00 0.09 -41.98
C GLY A 260 38.35 1.31 -42.83
N CYS A 261 38.27 2.52 -42.26
CA CYS A 261 38.41 3.78 -42.99
C CYS A 261 37.43 3.83 -44.19
N SER A 262 37.92 4.00 -45.42
CA SER A 262 37.11 4.02 -46.64
C SER A 262 36.45 2.68 -46.98
N ARG A 263 36.78 1.58 -46.28
CA ARG A 263 36.16 0.25 -46.43
C ARG A 263 35.55 -0.21 -45.11
N SER A 264 34.77 0.66 -44.47
CA SER A 264 34.07 0.35 -43.23
C SER A 264 32.81 -0.48 -43.50
N TYR A 265 32.41 -1.29 -42.53
CA TYR A 265 31.20 -2.12 -42.59
C TYR A 265 30.34 -1.89 -41.34
N ILE A 266 29.03 -2.10 -41.47
CA ILE A 266 28.08 -2.08 -40.36
C ILE A 266 27.39 -3.44 -40.26
N ILE A 267 27.17 -3.89 -39.03
CA ILE A 267 26.68 -5.23 -38.76
C ILE A 267 25.21 -5.16 -38.34
N ASP A 268 24.36 -5.95 -39.01
CA ASP A 268 22.99 -6.19 -38.57
C ASP A 268 22.87 -7.58 -37.93
N TYR A 269 22.30 -7.62 -36.72
CA TYR A 269 22.01 -8.85 -35.99
C TYR A 269 20.64 -9.43 -36.31
N ALA A 270 19.84 -8.79 -37.18
CA ALA A 270 18.58 -9.35 -37.63
C ALA A 270 18.81 -10.74 -38.27
N PRO A 271 18.00 -11.76 -37.94
CA PRO A 271 18.12 -13.07 -38.55
C PRO A 271 17.90 -12.95 -40.06
N SER A 272 18.95 -13.22 -40.83
CA SER A 272 18.90 -13.21 -42.29
C SER A 272 17.93 -14.28 -42.77
N VAL A 273 16.83 -13.85 -43.40
CA VAL A 273 15.98 -14.71 -44.23
C VAL A 273 16.47 -14.56 -45.66
N GLU A 274 17.68 -15.02 -45.97
CA GLU A 274 18.13 -15.18 -47.35
C GLU A 274 18.54 -16.64 -47.63
N PRO A 275 18.08 -17.22 -48.76
CA PRO A 275 18.33 -18.60 -49.10
C PRO A 275 19.81 -18.77 -49.46
N THR A 276 20.43 -19.74 -48.80
CA THR A 276 21.81 -20.19 -49.04
C THR A 276 22.12 -20.35 -50.52
N SER A 277 23.11 -19.60 -51.00
CA SER A 277 23.98 -20.06 -52.07
C SER A 277 25.43 -19.64 -51.80
N SER A 278 26.32 -20.60 -51.99
CA SER A 278 27.78 -20.58 -51.81
C SER A 278 28.30 -20.54 -50.37
N ALA A 279 28.42 -21.75 -49.81
CA ALA A 279 29.61 -22.12 -49.08
C ALA A 279 30.85 -21.79 -49.95
N ASP A 280 31.87 -21.17 -49.38
CA ASP A 280 33.20 -21.78 -49.24
C ASP A 280 34.26 -20.85 -48.63
N LEU A 281 35.10 -21.49 -47.82
CA LEU A 281 36.43 -21.11 -47.30
C LEU A 281 36.52 -20.40 -45.93
N GLN A 282 37.30 -21.09 -45.07
CA GLN A 282 37.40 -21.03 -43.62
C GLN A 282 38.46 -20.02 -43.13
N SER A 283 38.33 -19.53 -41.89
CA SER A 283 39.35 -19.80 -40.85
C SER A 283 38.92 -19.35 -39.44
N ASN A 284 38.80 -20.37 -38.59
CA ASN A 284 38.76 -20.48 -37.12
C ASN A 284 39.07 -19.24 -36.25
N THR A 285 38.18 -18.96 -35.28
CA THR A 285 38.48 -18.94 -33.81
C THR A 285 37.21 -18.72 -32.97
N SER A 286 36.95 -19.68 -32.06
CA SER A 286 36.22 -19.58 -30.77
C SER A 286 34.70 -19.29 -30.72
N LEU A 287 33.93 -20.37 -30.49
CA LEU A 287 32.87 -20.53 -29.47
C LEU A 287 32.05 -19.28 -29.03
N SER A 288 30.90 -19.02 -29.68
CA SER A 288 29.64 -18.53 -29.07
C SER A 288 28.57 -18.36 -30.15
N THR A 289 27.39 -18.97 -29.96
CA THR A 289 26.08 -18.62 -30.57
C THR A 289 26.12 -17.90 -31.93
N ASN A 290 26.32 -18.65 -33.02
CA ASN A 290 26.48 -18.11 -34.37
C ASN A 290 25.11 -17.71 -34.98
N ILE A 291 24.56 -16.58 -34.57
CA ILE A 291 23.64 -15.83 -35.45
C ILE A 291 24.53 -15.37 -36.61
N LYS A 292 24.22 -15.77 -37.85
CA LYS A 292 24.94 -15.30 -39.04
C LYS A 292 24.80 -13.78 -39.12
N GLN A 293 25.83 -13.07 -38.68
CA GLN A 293 25.90 -11.61 -38.72
C GLN A 293 26.08 -11.18 -40.18
N VAL A 294 25.20 -10.31 -40.67
CA VAL A 294 25.30 -9.80 -42.04
C VAL A 294 26.05 -8.47 -42.00
N GLU A 295 27.20 -8.42 -42.70
CA GLU A 295 27.97 -7.19 -42.86
C GLU A 295 27.51 -6.41 -44.09
N PHE A 296 27.21 -5.13 -43.91
CA PHE A 296 26.82 -4.21 -44.97
C PHE A 296 27.94 -3.18 -45.21
N PRO A 297 28.39 -2.97 -46.46
CA PRO A 297 29.47 -2.05 -46.78
C PRO A 297 29.01 -0.59 -46.67
N LEU A 298 29.83 0.25 -46.02
CA LEU A 298 29.70 1.71 -45.97
C LEU A 298 30.53 2.37 -47.09
N PHE A 299 30.58 1.73 -48.26
CA PHE A 299 31.30 2.23 -49.43
C PHE A 299 30.61 1.75 -50.70
N LEU A 300 30.67 2.55 -51.76
CA LEU A 300 30.09 2.18 -53.04
C LEU A 300 31.10 1.31 -53.80
N ASP A 301 30.90 0.00 -53.78
CA ASP A 301 31.49 -0.93 -54.73
C ASP A 301 30.40 -1.20 -55.79
N GLY A 302 30.64 -0.88 -57.07
CA GLY A 302 29.62 -0.69 -58.12
C GLY A 302 28.67 -1.86 -58.43
N HIS A 303 28.67 -2.93 -57.63
CA HIS A 303 27.81 -4.09 -57.73
C HIS A 303 26.49 -3.94 -56.93
N ASP A 304 26.50 -3.38 -55.70
CA ASP A 304 25.34 -3.40 -54.78
C ASP A 304 25.05 -2.03 -54.10
N THR A 305 24.51 -1.08 -54.85
CA THR A 305 24.13 0.25 -54.34
C THR A 305 23.02 0.20 -53.27
N THR A 306 22.11 -0.76 -53.37
CA THR A 306 21.01 -0.98 -52.42
C THR A 306 21.51 -1.41 -51.04
N ARG A 307 22.50 -2.32 -51.02
CA ARG A 307 23.16 -2.81 -49.80
C ARG A 307 23.90 -1.68 -49.08
N THR A 308 24.56 -0.82 -49.85
CA THR A 308 25.25 0.37 -49.34
C THR A 308 24.26 1.41 -48.78
N ALA A 309 23.13 1.63 -49.47
CA ALA A 309 22.09 2.55 -49.00
C ALA A 309 21.46 2.06 -47.68
N TYR A 310 21.28 0.75 -47.52
CA TYR A 310 20.84 0.16 -46.25
C TYR A 310 21.89 0.34 -45.14
N ALA A 311 23.18 0.14 -45.43
CA ALA A 311 24.27 0.40 -44.49
C ALA A 311 24.26 1.84 -43.94
N VAL A 312 24.08 2.82 -44.83
CA VAL A 312 23.97 4.25 -44.47
C VAL A 312 22.75 4.50 -43.59
N PHE A 313 21.63 3.86 -43.90
CA PHE A 313 20.42 3.95 -43.08
C PHE A 313 20.64 3.40 -41.66
N LEU A 314 21.31 2.25 -41.53
CA LEU A 314 21.66 1.67 -40.23
C LEU A 314 22.59 2.59 -39.43
N LEU A 315 23.60 3.18 -40.08
CA LEU A 315 24.48 4.16 -39.42
C LEU A 315 23.71 5.39 -38.94
N ASN A 316 22.69 5.83 -39.68
CA ASN A 316 21.81 6.89 -39.22
C ASN A 316 20.95 6.45 -38.03
N LYS A 317 20.58 5.17 -37.94
CA LYS A 317 19.83 4.63 -36.79
C LYS A 317 20.67 4.61 -35.51
N ASP A 318 21.97 4.32 -35.61
CA ASP A 318 22.88 4.49 -34.48
C ASP A 318 23.00 5.95 -34.05
N LEU A 319 23.05 6.89 -35.00
CA LEU A 319 23.04 8.33 -34.70
C LEU A 319 21.74 8.78 -34.03
N GLU A 320 20.60 8.25 -34.48
CA GLU A 320 19.29 8.49 -33.87
C GLU A 320 19.23 7.95 -32.44
N GLU A 321 19.81 6.77 -32.19
CA GLU A 321 19.96 6.23 -30.83
C GLU A 321 20.80 7.15 -29.93
N LEU A 322 21.94 7.65 -30.42
CA LEU A 322 22.77 8.58 -29.66
C LEU A 322 22.07 9.91 -29.39
N LEU A 323 21.30 10.44 -30.35
CA LEU A 323 20.49 11.65 -30.17
C LEU A 323 19.38 11.44 -29.14
N ASN A 324 18.66 10.30 -29.22
CA ASN A 324 17.62 9.93 -28.26
C ASN A 324 18.20 9.75 -26.84
N PHE A 325 19.42 9.22 -26.72
CA PHE A 325 20.11 9.11 -25.43
C PHE A 325 20.34 10.47 -24.76
N ILE A 326 20.53 11.53 -25.56
CA ILE A 326 20.70 12.92 -25.08
C ILE A 326 19.34 13.66 -24.99
N GLY A 327 18.25 13.04 -25.44
CA GLY A 327 16.91 13.60 -25.40
C GLY A 327 16.57 14.55 -26.56
N VAL A 328 17.21 14.38 -27.72
CA VAL A 328 16.99 15.20 -28.93
C VAL A 328 16.45 14.36 -30.07
N ASP A 329 15.44 14.86 -30.78
CA ASP A 329 14.86 14.18 -31.93
C ASP A 329 15.78 14.27 -33.16
N SER A 330 15.88 13.17 -33.92
CA SER A 330 16.64 13.16 -35.17
C SER A 330 15.93 13.92 -36.30
N LEU A 331 16.70 14.48 -37.23
CA LEU A 331 16.18 15.17 -38.43
C LEU A 331 15.71 14.17 -39.52
N GLY A 332 15.74 12.86 -39.24
CA GLY A 332 15.30 11.79 -40.13
C GLY A 332 16.42 10.92 -40.72
N PRO A 333 16.06 9.84 -41.43
CA PRO A 333 16.96 8.72 -41.80
C PRO A 333 17.99 9.04 -42.88
N ARG A 334 17.81 10.11 -43.65
CA ARG A 334 18.68 10.50 -44.77
C ARG A 334 19.69 11.60 -44.40
N HIS A 335 19.64 12.10 -43.16
CA HIS A 335 20.35 13.30 -42.73
C HIS A 335 21.56 12.99 -41.84
N VAL A 336 22.36 12.00 -42.20
CA VAL A 336 23.52 11.50 -41.41
C VAL A 336 24.43 12.63 -40.92
N LEU A 337 24.86 13.52 -41.81
CA LEU A 337 25.75 14.62 -41.45
C LEU A 337 25.09 15.70 -40.59
N ALA A 338 23.79 15.95 -40.81
CA ALA A 338 23.06 16.93 -40.03
C ALA A 338 22.76 16.40 -38.62
N ASN A 339 22.43 15.12 -38.50
CA ASN A 339 22.25 14.43 -37.23
C ASN A 339 23.55 14.37 -36.42
N LEU A 340 24.69 14.06 -37.07
CA LEU A 340 26.00 14.11 -36.41
C LEU A 340 26.35 15.52 -35.94
N LYS A 341 26.06 16.54 -36.76
CA LYS A 341 26.30 17.93 -36.39
C LYS A 341 25.43 18.36 -35.21
N GLU A 342 24.15 17.99 -35.20
CA GLU A 342 23.25 18.30 -34.08
C GLU A 342 23.69 17.57 -32.81
N LEU A 343 24.08 16.30 -32.91
CA LEU A 343 24.61 15.52 -31.79
C LEU A 343 25.84 16.18 -31.15
N VAL A 344 26.80 16.61 -31.96
CA VAL A 344 27.99 17.31 -31.46
C VAL A 344 27.61 18.65 -30.85
N ARG A 345 26.69 19.39 -31.48
CA ARG A 345 26.24 20.71 -31.01
C ARG A 345 25.54 20.62 -29.65
N THR A 346 24.68 19.61 -29.46
CA THR A 346 23.92 19.43 -28.21
C THR A 346 24.85 19.04 -27.07
N ILE A 347 25.81 18.13 -27.29
CA ILE A 347 26.81 17.76 -26.28
C ILE A 347 27.73 18.94 -25.92
N GLN A 348 28.05 19.80 -26.89
CA GLN A 348 28.88 20.99 -26.67
C GLN A 348 28.12 22.16 -26.00
N SER A 349 26.79 22.07 -25.89
CA SER A 349 26.01 23.10 -25.21
C SER A 349 26.27 23.12 -23.71
N ALA A 350 26.03 24.27 -23.06
CA ALA A 350 26.12 24.37 -21.60
C ALA A 350 25.06 23.51 -20.90
N ASP A 351 23.89 23.35 -21.54
CA ASP A 351 22.74 22.63 -21.01
C ASP A 351 23.06 21.15 -20.73
N TYR A 352 23.94 20.54 -21.53
CA TYR A 352 24.38 19.15 -21.37
C TYR A 352 25.11 18.85 -20.04
N ILE A 353 25.72 19.87 -19.42
CA ILE A 353 26.43 19.69 -18.14
C ILE A 353 25.43 19.62 -16.98
N ASP A 354 24.27 20.23 -17.15
CA ASP A 354 23.24 20.37 -16.12
C ASP A 354 22.13 19.31 -16.22
N THR A 355 22.11 18.53 -17.32
CA THR A 355 21.30 17.30 -17.50
C THR A 355 21.95 16.07 -16.90
#